data_AF-A0A9Q3H070-F1
#
_entry.id   AF-A0A9Q3H070-F1
#
_cell.length_a   1.000
_cell.length_b   1.000
_cell.length_c   1.000
_cell.angle_alpha   90.00
_cell.angle_beta   90.00
_cell.angle_gamma   90.00
#
_symmetry.space_group_name_H-M   'P 1'
#
loop_
_entity.id
_entity.type
_entity.pdbx_description
1 polymer ?
#
loop_
_entity_poly.entity_id
_entity_poly.type
_entity_poly.pdbx_seq_one_letter_code
_entity_poly.pdbx_strand_id
1 'polypeptide(L)'
;MKFWAEAVIMATFLCNLVPKHEYQKTPYKIWDKAKTSLHRLKPFGCRAWLKIQTNYIKNKFNPKAWDGIFLGYENEASSFRILRLMDQKIIISRHVVFDEENFPFLSLQKHLTEDIINNFPISTQVIEKEVQNTPNTEEGSSSTD
;
A
#
# COMPACT_ATOMS: atom_id res chain seq x y z
N MET A 1 13.33 5.83 -5.49
CA MET A 1 12.41 4.85 -4.88
C MET A 1 12.93 4.47 -3.49
N LYS A 2 12.25 4.87 -2.40
CA LYS A 2 12.85 4.87 -1.04
C LYS A 2 12.41 3.71 -0.13
N PHE A 3 11.32 2.99 -0.44
CA PHE A 3 10.71 1.97 0.43
C PHE A 3 10.36 0.65 -0.30
N TRP A 4 11.08 0.35 -1.38
CA TRP A 4 10.78 -0.81 -2.21
C TRP A 4 11.12 -2.13 -1.51
N ALA A 5 12.19 -2.15 -0.71
CA ALA A 5 12.57 -3.31 0.08
C ALA A 5 11.46 -3.70 1.07
N GLU A 6 10.88 -2.72 1.77
CA GLU A 6 9.77 -2.91 2.69
C GLU A 6 8.52 -3.44 1.98
N ALA A 7 8.22 -2.90 0.78
CA ALA A 7 7.10 -3.36 -0.03
C ALA A 7 7.25 -4.84 -0.43
N VAL A 8 8.45 -5.24 -0.88
CA VAL A 8 8.73 -6.64 -1.26
C VAL A 8 8.63 -7.59 -0.07
N ILE A 9 9.15 -7.17 1.09
CA ILE A 9 9.04 -7.96 2.33
C ILE A 9 7.57 -8.17 2.70
N MET A 10 6.77 -7.10 2.66
CA MET A 10 5.35 -7.18 2.98
C MET A 10 4.58 -8.03 1.97
N ALA A 11 4.84 -7.88 0.67
CA ALA A 11 4.22 -8.71 -0.37
C ALA A 11 4.54 -10.19 -0.17
N THR A 12 5.80 -10.52 0.12
CA THR A 12 6.24 -11.89 0.42
C THR A 12 5.52 -12.43 1.66
N PHE A 13 5.39 -11.62 2.71
CA PHE A 13 4.65 -11.98 3.91
C PHE A 13 3.17 -12.28 3.61
N LEU A 14 2.50 -11.43 2.84
CA LEU A 14 1.10 -11.61 2.44
C LEU A 14 0.92 -12.87 1.58
N CYS A 15 1.78 -13.10 0.59
CA CYS A 15 1.76 -14.30 -0.25
C CYS A 15 1.90 -15.59 0.57
N ASN A 16 2.69 -15.56 1.64
CA ASN A 16 2.87 -16.70 2.54
C ASN A 16 1.68 -16.90 3.50
N LEU A 17 0.83 -15.88 3.66
CA LEU A 17 -0.35 -15.91 4.53
C LEU A 17 -1.61 -16.44 3.83
N VAL A 18 -1.69 -16.30 2.52
CA VAL A 18 -2.82 -16.78 1.73
C VAL A 18 -2.64 -18.29 1.46
N PRO A 19 -3.67 -19.12 1.73
CA PRO A 19 -3.61 -20.53 1.37
C PRO A 19 -3.64 -20.66 -0.15
N LYS A 20 -2.74 -21.48 -0.70
CA LYS A 20 -2.79 -21.82 -2.12
C LYS A 20 -3.89 -22.85 -2.34
N HIS A 21 -4.57 -22.79 -3.49
CA HIS A 21 -5.72 -23.64 -3.83
C HIS A 21 -5.50 -25.14 -3.55
N GLU A 22 -4.28 -25.63 -3.76
CA GLU A 22 -3.91 -27.03 -3.57
C GLU A 22 -3.72 -27.44 -2.09
N TYR A 23 -3.57 -26.48 -1.17
CA TYR A 23 -3.28 -26.74 0.24
C TYR A 23 -4.33 -26.12 1.16
N GLN A 24 -4.95 -26.94 2.02
CA GLN A 24 -5.92 -26.47 3.03
C GLN A 24 -5.27 -25.61 4.13
N LYS A 25 -3.93 -25.54 4.19
CA LYS A 25 -3.16 -24.78 5.18
C LYS A 25 -2.31 -23.74 4.48
N THR A 26 -2.20 -22.56 5.09
CA THR A 26 -1.32 -21.48 4.60
C THR A 26 0.14 -21.90 4.75
N PRO A 27 1.04 -21.52 3.82
CA PRO A 27 2.47 -21.81 3.95
C PRO A 27 3.06 -21.40 5.31
N TYR A 28 2.63 -20.24 5.82
CA TYR A 28 3.00 -19.75 7.15
C TYR A 28 2.59 -20.69 8.29
N LYS A 29 1.43 -21.36 8.16
CA LYS A 29 0.93 -22.35 9.15
C LYS A 29 1.62 -23.69 9.03
N ILE A 30 2.11 -24.07 7.84
CA ILE A 30 2.89 -25.30 7.63
C ILE A 30 4.28 -25.18 8.28
N TRP A 31 4.87 -23.98 8.26
CA TRP A 31 6.16 -23.68 8.89
C TRP A 31 6.11 -23.60 10.43
N ASP A 32 4.95 -23.82 11.07
CA ASP A 32 4.78 -23.72 12.52
C ASP A 32 5.03 -22.31 13.10
N LYS A 33 4.58 -21.28 12.38
CA LYS A 33 4.46 -19.92 12.92
C LYS A 33 3.05 -19.68 13.45
N ALA A 34 2.95 -18.93 14.55
CA ALA A 34 1.70 -18.63 15.24
C ALA A 34 0.60 -18.15 14.28
N LYS A 35 -0.66 -18.51 14.56
CA LYS A 35 -1.82 -18.10 13.73
C LYS A 35 -1.93 -16.58 13.74
N THR A 36 -1.40 -15.94 12.71
CA THR A 36 -1.57 -14.51 12.46
C THR A 36 -3.04 -14.26 12.18
N SER A 37 -3.65 -13.34 12.93
CA SER A 37 -5.04 -12.95 12.72
C SER A 37 -5.15 -12.07 11.49
N LEU A 38 -6.01 -12.44 10.53
CA LEU A 38 -6.24 -11.67 9.30
C LEU A 38 -6.73 -10.25 9.58
N HIS A 39 -7.42 -10.02 10.70
CA HIS A 39 -7.85 -8.70 11.17
C HIS A 39 -6.69 -7.69 11.36
N ARG A 40 -5.46 -8.19 11.58
CA ARG A 40 -4.28 -7.35 11.73
C ARG A 40 -3.66 -6.93 10.41
N LEU A 41 -4.11 -7.50 9.29
CA LEU A 41 -3.66 -7.06 7.98
C LEU A 41 -4.19 -5.66 7.70
N LYS A 42 -3.29 -4.80 7.24
CA LYS A 42 -3.54 -3.42 6.85
C LYS A 42 -2.91 -3.14 5.48
N PRO A 43 -3.53 -2.26 4.67
CA PRO A 43 -2.99 -1.87 3.37
C PRO A 43 -1.64 -1.16 3.51
N PHE A 44 -0.68 -1.50 2.66
CA PHE A 44 0.61 -0.79 2.61
C PHE A 44 0.42 0.69 2.28
N GLY A 45 1.17 1.55 2.96
CA GLY A 45 1.13 2.98 2.69
C GLY A 45 -0.09 3.71 3.25
N CYS A 46 -0.97 3.02 4.00
CA CYS A 46 -2.08 3.69 4.68
C CYS A 46 -1.58 4.62 5.79
N ARG A 47 -2.40 5.61 6.15
CA ARG A 47 -2.09 6.52 7.25
C ARG A 47 -2.20 5.78 8.58
N ALA A 48 -1.26 6.07 9.47
CA ALA A 48 -1.15 5.42 10.75
C ALA A 48 -0.84 6.44 11.85
N TRP A 49 -1.66 6.47 12.89
CA TRP A 49 -1.44 7.26 14.09
C TRP A 49 -0.77 6.41 15.16
N LEU A 50 0.46 6.77 15.48
CA LEU A 50 1.26 6.11 16.51
C LEU A 50 0.97 6.75 17.87
N LYS A 51 0.44 5.97 18.81
CA LYS A 51 0.15 6.47 20.15
C LYS A 51 1.43 6.85 20.90
N ILE A 52 1.50 8.08 21.40
CA ILE A 52 2.62 8.55 22.22
C ILE A 52 2.45 7.99 23.63
N GLN A 53 3.51 7.44 24.22
CA GLN A 53 3.44 6.96 25.59
C GLN A 53 3.24 8.14 26.55
N THR A 54 2.40 7.95 27.56
CA THR A 54 2.02 8.99 28.55
C THR A 54 3.22 9.70 29.17
N ASN A 55 4.35 9.00 29.34
CA ASN A 55 5.58 9.56 29.93
C ASN A 55 6.21 10.69 29.07
N TYR A 56 5.93 10.74 27.77
CA TYR A 56 6.39 11.81 26.88
C TYR A 56 5.40 12.98 26.80
N ILE A 57 4.18 12.81 27.34
CA ILE A 57 3.12 13.83 27.34
C ILE A 57 3.30 14.68 28.60
N LYS A 58 4.11 15.74 28.51
CA LYS A 58 4.37 16.66 29.64
C LYS A 58 3.20 17.57 30.01
N ASN A 59 2.31 17.87 29.07
CA ASN A 59 1.20 18.81 29.26
C ASN A 59 -0.09 18.25 28.62
N LYS A 60 -1.25 18.63 29.17
CA LYS A 60 -2.60 18.19 28.74
C LYS A 60 -2.89 18.51 27.26
N PHE A 61 -2.25 19.54 26.72
CA PHE A 61 -2.40 20.02 25.34
C PHE A 61 -1.40 19.45 24.35
N ASN A 62 -0.48 18.58 24.79
CA ASN A 62 0.44 17.95 23.84
C ASN A 62 -0.30 16.98 22.93
N PRO A 63 0.15 16.82 21.67
CA PRO A 63 -0.39 15.82 20.77
C PRO A 63 -0.28 14.44 21.42
N LYS A 64 -1.34 13.63 21.28
CA LYS A 64 -1.43 12.29 21.88
C LYS A 64 -0.96 11.19 20.93
N ALA A 65 -0.77 11.52 19.65
CA ALA A 65 -0.30 10.60 18.63
C ALA A 65 0.63 11.30 17.65
N TRP A 66 1.55 10.54 17.06
CA TRP A 66 2.35 10.95 15.92
C TRP A 66 1.72 10.45 14.63
N ASP A 67 1.77 11.29 13.60
CA ASP A 67 1.33 10.93 12.25
C ASP A 67 2.43 10.14 11.51
N GLY A 68 2.00 9.17 10.73
CA GLY A 68 2.88 8.23 10.09
C GLY A 68 2.23 7.43 8.96
N ILE A 69 3.06 6.66 8.28
CA ILE A 69 2.65 5.80 7.17
C ILE A 69 3.03 4.37 7.49
N PHE A 70 2.11 3.44 7.27
CA PHE A 70 2.36 2.02 7.45
C PHE A 70 3.29 1.47 6.37
N LEU A 71 4.37 0.81 6.78
CA LEU A 71 5.35 0.18 5.87
C LEU A 71 5.36 -1.35 5.93
N GLY A 72 4.87 -1.97 7.01
CA GLY A 72 4.86 -3.42 7.10
C GLY A 72 4.90 -3.95 8.52
N TYR A 73 5.20 -5.24 8.64
CA TYR A 73 5.11 -5.99 9.89
C TYR A 73 6.50 -6.32 10.44
N GLU A 74 6.59 -6.44 11.77
CA GLU A 74 7.79 -6.85 12.49
C GLU A 74 7.40 -7.88 13.57
N ASN A 75 8.35 -8.71 14.02
CA ASN A 75 8.14 -9.72 15.07
C ASN A 75 6.91 -10.61 14.80
N GLU A 76 6.87 -11.30 13.65
CA GLU A 76 5.76 -12.18 13.28
C GLU A 76 4.40 -11.48 13.22
N ALA A 77 4.41 -10.24 12.71
CA ALA A 77 3.24 -9.37 12.70
C ALA A 77 2.73 -8.99 14.09
N SER A 78 3.52 -9.16 15.15
CA SER A 78 3.21 -8.67 16.49
C SER A 78 3.34 -7.15 16.60
N SER A 79 4.22 -6.54 15.82
CA SER A 79 4.43 -5.09 15.76
C SER A 79 4.32 -4.58 14.33
N PHE A 80 4.09 -3.28 14.18
CA PHE A 80 3.99 -2.59 12.91
C PHE A 80 5.20 -1.66 12.73
N ARG A 81 5.74 -1.62 11.51
CA ARG A 81 6.74 -0.67 11.05
C ARG A 81 6.05 0.54 10.46
N ILE A 82 6.33 1.71 10.99
CA ILE A 82 5.67 2.96 10.61
C ILE A 82 6.73 4.01 10.30
N LEU A 83 6.60 4.66 9.15
CA LEU A 83 7.37 5.84 8.83
C LEU A 83 6.75 7.05 9.54
N ARG A 84 7.46 7.64 10.50
CA ARG A 84 7.03 8.91 11.10
C ARG A 84 7.25 10.05 10.10
N LEU A 85 6.19 10.80 9.79
CA LEU A 85 6.25 11.86 8.77
C LEU A 85 7.16 13.03 9.16
N MET A 86 7.20 13.37 10.45
CA MET A 86 7.98 14.50 10.97
C MET A 86 9.49 14.36 10.71
N ASP A 87 10.03 13.15 10.89
CA ASP A 87 11.48 12.90 10.89
C ASP A 87 11.91 11.94 9.78
N GLN A 88 10.95 11.39 9.04
CA GLN A 88 11.16 10.31 8.06
C GLN A 88 11.88 9.08 8.64
N LYS A 89 11.70 8.82 9.95
CA LYS A 89 12.29 7.67 10.64
C LYS A 89 11.30 6.52 10.75
N ILE A 90 11.79 5.30 10.57
CA ILE A 90 10.99 4.09 10.78
C ILE A 90 10.95 3.80 12.29
N ILE A 91 9.74 3.69 12.83
CA ILE A 91 9.47 3.35 14.22
C ILE A 91 8.69 2.05 14.25
N ILE A 92 9.05 1.17 15.19
CA ILE A 92 8.36 -0.08 15.43
C ILE A 92 7.43 0.11 16.63
N SER A 93 6.14 -0.19 16.48
CA SER A 93 5.17 -0.10 17.57
C SER A 93 4.02 -1.07 17.42
N ARG A 94 3.44 -1.45 18.56
CA ARG A 94 2.23 -2.29 18.65
C ARG A 94 0.94 -1.47 18.77
N HIS A 95 1.04 -0.26 19.29
CA HIS A 95 -0.13 0.59 19.60
C HIS A 95 -0.31 1.66 18.53
N VAL A 96 -1.07 1.30 17.51
CA VAL A 96 -1.24 2.09 16.29
C VAL A 96 -2.72 2.07 15.90
N VAL A 97 -3.24 3.22 15.50
CA VAL A 97 -4.56 3.34 14.88
C VAL A 97 -4.35 3.58 13.40
N PHE A 98 -5.02 2.81 12.55
CA PHE A 98 -4.89 2.90 11.09
C PHE A 98 -6.11 3.57 10.49
N ASP A 99 -5.86 4.36 9.46
CA ASP A 99 -6.86 4.89 8.55
C ASP A 99 -6.56 4.31 7.17
N GLU A 100 -7.37 3.32 6.80
CA GLU A 100 -7.18 2.48 5.61
C GLU A 100 -7.70 3.14 4.34
N GLU A 101 -8.43 4.24 4.44
CA GLU A 101 -8.97 4.98 3.31
C GLU A 101 -8.02 6.10 2.87
N ASN A 102 -7.20 6.60 3.81
CA ASN A 102 -6.27 7.68 3.52
C ASN A 102 -4.84 7.17 3.24
N PHE A 103 -4.36 7.42 2.02
CA PHE A 103 -3.00 7.08 1.57
C PHE A 103 -2.19 8.34 1.26
N PRO A 104 -1.37 8.84 2.22
CA PRO A 104 -0.68 10.12 2.07
C PRO A 104 0.28 10.18 0.87
N PHE A 105 0.89 9.04 0.49
CA PHE A 105 1.77 9.00 -0.68
C PHE A 105 1.02 9.14 -2.01
N LEU A 106 -0.21 8.63 -2.09
CA LEU A 106 -1.00 8.70 -3.31
C LEU A 106 -1.66 10.07 -3.47
N SER A 107 -2.10 10.68 -2.37
CA SER A 107 -2.66 12.04 -2.41
C SER A 107 -1.63 13.10 -2.80
N LEU A 108 -0.37 12.96 -2.34
CA LEU A 108 0.70 13.87 -2.72
C LEU A 108 1.05 13.76 -4.21
N GLN A 109 1.00 12.54 -4.77
CA GLN A 109 1.27 12.35 -6.20
C GLN A 109 0.18 12.97 -7.08
N LYS A 110 -1.10 12.87 -6.68
CA LYS A 110 -2.21 13.52 -7.39
C LYS A 110 -2.02 15.04 -7.48
N HIS A 111 -1.71 15.68 -6.36
CA HIS A 111 -1.47 17.13 -6.34
C HIS A 111 -0.28 17.52 -7.21
N LEU A 112 0.84 16.77 -7.16
CA LEU A 112 2.00 17.01 -8.03
C LEU A 112 1.64 16.85 -9.52
N THR A 113 0.83 15.85 -9.87
CA THR A 113 0.40 15.67 -11.26
C THR A 113 -0.60 16.72 -11.73
N GLU A 114 -1.54 17.12 -10.88
CA GLU A 114 -2.50 18.18 -11.17
C GLU A 114 -1.79 19.53 -11.33
N ASP A 115 -0.80 19.83 -10.49
CA ASP A 115 0.03 21.03 -10.61
C ASP A 115 0.86 21.03 -11.90
N ILE A 116 1.42 19.89 -12.30
CA ILE A 116 2.18 19.76 -13.55
C ILE A 116 1.25 19.92 -14.77
N ILE A 117 0.06 19.30 -14.75
CA ILE A 117 -0.93 19.40 -15.83
C ILE A 117 -1.46 20.84 -15.95
N ASN A 118 -1.68 21.52 -14.82
CA ASN A 118 -2.18 22.89 -14.82
C ASN A 118 -1.10 23.92 -15.23
N ASN A 119 0.18 23.66 -14.93
CA ASN A 119 1.28 24.58 -15.27
C ASN A 119 1.91 24.33 -16.65
N PHE A 120 1.65 23.18 -17.28
CA PHE A 120 2.03 22.91 -18.66
C PHE A 120 0.82 22.28 -19.36
N PRO A 121 0.01 23.04 -20.13
CA PRO A 121 -1.03 22.46 -20.95
C PRO A 121 -0.36 21.70 -22.10
N ILE A 122 0.03 20.46 -21.84
CA ILE A 122 0.52 19.55 -22.87
C ILE A 122 -0.69 19.27 -23.77
N SER A 123 -0.68 19.82 -24.99
CA SER A 123 -1.65 19.47 -26.02
C SER A 123 -1.64 17.94 -26.21
N THR A 124 -2.72 17.30 -25.81
CA THR A 124 -2.94 15.87 -25.91
C THR A 124 -2.87 15.43 -27.37
N GLN A 125 -1.76 14.81 -27.79
CA GLN A 125 -1.63 14.15 -29.09
C GLN A 125 -0.98 12.76 -29.00
N VAL A 126 -0.76 12.20 -27.79
CA VAL A 126 0.04 10.95 -27.67
C VAL A 126 -0.67 9.76 -27.01
N ILE A 127 -1.79 9.93 -26.30
CA ILE A 127 -2.39 8.79 -25.56
C ILE A 127 -3.44 8.00 -26.36
N GLU A 128 -4.01 8.51 -27.46
CA GLU A 128 -5.06 7.78 -28.19
C GLU A 128 -4.58 6.70 -29.18
N LYS A 129 -3.26 6.54 -29.41
CA LYS A 129 -2.79 5.62 -30.47
C LYS A 129 -2.64 4.14 -30.10
N GLU A 130 -2.81 3.75 -28.83
CA GLU A 130 -2.64 2.33 -28.42
C GLU A 130 -3.94 1.53 -28.25
N VAL A 131 -5.13 2.12 -28.43
CA VAL A 131 -6.41 1.38 -28.25
C VAL A 131 -7.02 0.88 -29.58
N GLN A 132 -6.49 1.26 -30.75
CA GLN A 132 -7.08 0.89 -32.06
C GLN A 132 -6.37 -0.25 -32.81
N ASN A 133 -5.28 -0.82 -32.30
CA ASN A 133 -4.56 -1.90 -32.99
C ASN A 133 -4.84 -3.29 -32.38
N THR A 134 -6.12 -3.66 -32.31
CA THR A 134 -6.53 -5.06 -32.46
C THR A 134 -7.01 -5.23 -33.90
N PRO A 135 -6.42 -6.11 -34.72
CA PRO A 135 -6.90 -6.31 -36.08
C PRO A 135 -8.26 -7.02 -36.02
N ASN A 136 -9.32 -6.28 -36.32
CA ASN A 136 -10.60 -6.84 -36.73
C ASN A 136 -10.37 -7.58 -38.06
N THR A 137 -10.57 -8.90 -38.06
CA THR A 137 -10.67 -9.67 -39.30
C THR A 137 -12.11 -9.58 -39.77
N GLU A 138 -12.38 -8.68 -40.73
CA GLU A 138 -13.65 -8.62 -41.45
C GLU A 138 -13.63 -9.56 -42.67
N GLU A 139 -14.65 -10.42 -42.68
CA GLU A 139 -15.51 -10.82 -43.80
C GLU A 139 -14.91 -11.22 -45.16
N GLY A 140 -15.18 -12.48 -45.54
CA GLY A 140 -15.29 -12.90 -46.94
C GLY A 140 -16.70 -13.40 -47.21
N SER A 141 -17.52 -12.55 -47.84
CA SER A 141 -18.74 -12.97 -48.53
C SER A 141 -18.37 -13.57 -49.90
N SER A 142 -19.03 -14.67 -50.27
CA SER A 142 -19.07 -15.18 -51.64
C SER A 142 -20.46 -15.76 -51.88
N SER A 143 -21.27 -15.03 -52.64
CA SER A 143 -22.45 -15.54 -53.32
C SER A 143 -22.04 -15.97 -54.73
N THR A 144 -22.55 -17.10 -55.23
CA THR A 144 -23.14 -17.25 -56.58
C THR A 144 -23.61 -18.70 -56.80
N ASP A 145 -24.79 -18.77 -57.41
CA ASP A 145 -25.52 -19.90 -58.04
C ASP A 145 -26.16 -21.01 -57.18
#